data_AF-A0A9E7H400-F1
#
_entry.id   AF-A0A9E7H400-F1
#
_cell.length_a   1.000
_cell.length_b   1.000
_cell.length_c   1.000
_cell.angle_alpha   90.00
_cell.angle_beta   90.00
_cell.angle_gamma   90.00
#
_symmetry.space_group_name_H-M   'P 1'
#
loop_
_entity.id
_entity.type
_entity.pdbx_description
1 polymer ?
#
loop_
_entity_poly.entity_id
_entity_poly.type
_entity_poly.pdbx_seq_one_letter_code
_entity_poly.pdbx_strand_id
1 'polypeptide(L)'
;MKTNFKNYHLNIEGAYLEGNKSLSNWDVFTHLPGIQPFVTLNHFDVPQELEDRYGSWLSPQIRILDPILLGDYPSEMHEVLGSRLPIFTYEEQKLLLNKLDFIGINHYSTNYVMDCMLSSCDLDGYMRDALIATTGYKDGVLIGEPTALQTYYAVPYGIEKMVLYIMERYNNVPMYITENGYAQGSSGASTKELINDTERIKFMHSYLTFLSAAISQGADVRGYFTWSLLDNFEWALGYTVRFGLFHVDYNTQRRTPKLSAKWYRKFLSGKRLQLRTSTQNYEI
;
A
#
# COMPACT_ATOMS: atom_id res chain seq x y z
N MET A 1 -28.99 12.69 -17.74
CA MET A 1 -28.61 11.83 -18.89
C MET A 1 -27.95 10.58 -18.33
N LYS A 2 -28.51 9.40 -18.58
CA LYS A 2 -27.93 8.10 -18.19
C LYS A 2 -26.91 7.71 -19.25
N THR A 3 -25.63 7.74 -18.93
CA THR A 3 -24.58 7.11 -19.74
C THR A 3 -24.43 5.65 -19.30
N ASN A 4 -24.81 4.74 -20.19
CA ASN A 4 -24.59 3.30 -20.04
C ASN A 4 -23.10 3.02 -20.28
N PHE A 5 -22.38 2.71 -19.19
CA PHE A 5 -21.02 2.15 -19.25
C PHE A 5 -21.13 0.64 -19.48
N LYS A 6 -21.15 0.21 -20.74
CA LYS A 6 -20.96 -1.20 -21.10
C LYS A 6 -19.81 -1.26 -22.09
N ASN A 7 -18.81 -2.09 -21.77
CA ASN A 7 -17.64 -2.49 -22.59
C ASN A 7 -16.30 -1.82 -22.25
N TYR A 8 -15.87 -1.85 -20.98
CA TYR A 8 -14.45 -1.76 -20.63
C TYR A 8 -13.97 -3.12 -20.11
N HIS A 9 -12.80 -3.57 -20.54
CA HIS A 9 -12.10 -4.70 -19.93
C HIS A 9 -11.39 -4.19 -18.66
N LEU A 10 -11.89 -4.57 -17.48
CA LEU A 10 -11.40 -4.16 -16.17
C LEU A 10 -10.60 -5.28 -15.51
N ASN A 11 -9.31 -5.05 -15.23
CA ASN A 11 -8.42 -5.93 -14.48
C ASN A 11 -8.30 -5.47 -13.02
N ILE A 12 -7.75 -6.29 -12.12
CA ILE A 12 -7.49 -5.90 -10.71
C ILE A 12 -6.00 -5.57 -10.55
N GLU A 13 -5.69 -4.38 -10.04
CA GLU A 13 -4.36 -3.98 -9.59
C GLU A 13 -3.94 -4.87 -8.41
N GLY A 14 -2.92 -5.70 -8.60
CA GLY A 14 -2.48 -6.67 -7.61
C GLY A 14 -3.14 -8.04 -7.74
N ALA A 15 -3.74 -8.39 -8.89
CA ALA A 15 -4.12 -9.78 -9.19
C ALA A 15 -3.22 -10.40 -10.26
N TYR A 16 -2.36 -11.33 -9.83
CA TYR A 16 -1.63 -12.19 -10.74
C TYR A 16 -2.59 -13.18 -11.43
N LEU A 17 -2.46 -13.32 -12.76
CA LEU A 17 -3.13 -14.28 -13.68
C LEU A 17 -4.50 -13.97 -14.32
N GLU A 18 -4.89 -12.71 -14.47
CA GLU A 18 -5.85 -12.33 -15.53
C GLU A 18 -5.28 -11.17 -16.35
N GLY A 19 -4.73 -11.46 -17.54
CA GLY A 19 -4.51 -10.44 -18.58
C GLY A 19 -3.08 -10.09 -19.00
N ASN A 20 -2.04 -10.81 -18.57
CA ASN A 20 -0.67 -10.70 -19.13
C ASN A 20 -0.06 -9.28 -19.10
N LYS A 21 -0.37 -8.45 -18.10
CA LYS A 21 0.17 -7.09 -17.92
C LYS A 21 0.92 -6.96 -16.58
N SER A 22 2.03 -6.21 -16.57
CA SER A 22 2.84 -5.92 -15.38
C SER A 22 2.30 -4.74 -14.56
N LEU A 23 2.65 -4.69 -13.27
CA LEU A 23 2.20 -3.65 -12.32
C LEU A 23 3.37 -3.05 -11.52
N SER A 24 3.15 -1.81 -11.10
CA SER A 24 4.10 -0.87 -10.48
C SER A 24 4.01 -0.88 -8.95
N ASN A 25 5.13 -1.05 -8.23
CA ASN A 25 5.20 -0.81 -6.78
C ASN A 25 6.64 -0.59 -6.25
N TRP A 26 6.69 -0.08 -5.01
CA TRP A 26 7.70 0.83 -4.43
C TRP A 26 8.33 0.33 -3.11
N ASP A 27 9.46 0.98 -2.79
CA ASP A 27 10.22 1.10 -1.53
C ASP A 27 11.30 0.06 -1.17
N VAL A 28 12.53 0.57 -1.00
CA VAL A 28 13.77 -0.18 -0.78
C VAL A 28 14.64 0.55 0.26
N PHE A 29 15.19 -0.19 1.22
CA PHE A 29 16.17 0.31 2.18
C PHE A 29 17.57 -0.23 1.87
N THR A 30 18.61 0.58 2.11
CA THR A 30 20.02 0.17 2.04
C THR A 30 20.77 0.63 3.29
N HIS A 31 21.75 -0.16 3.74
CA HIS A 31 22.60 0.17 4.89
C HIS A 31 24.07 0.34 4.48
N LEU A 32 24.65 1.49 4.81
CA LEU A 32 26.09 1.66 5.01
C LEU A 32 26.36 2.00 6.49
N PRO A 33 27.48 1.55 7.10
CA PRO A 33 27.74 1.77 8.52
C PRO A 33 28.13 3.23 8.80
N GLY A 34 27.51 3.88 9.79
CA GLY A 34 28.01 5.20 10.24
C GLY A 34 27.19 6.05 11.20
N ILE A 35 25.85 6.07 11.20
CA ILE A 35 25.00 6.87 12.13
C ILE A 35 23.51 6.38 12.11
N GLN A 36 22.86 6.34 13.28
CA GLN A 36 21.39 6.21 13.57
C GLN A 36 20.63 7.51 13.18
N PRO A 37 19.32 7.58 12.88
CA PRO A 37 18.19 6.63 12.93
C PRO A 37 17.51 6.39 11.56
N PHE A 38 16.55 5.44 11.48
CA PHE A 38 15.78 5.16 10.26
C PHE A 38 14.60 6.11 10.07
N VAL A 39 14.68 6.91 9.01
CA VAL A 39 13.52 7.57 8.40
C VAL A 39 12.97 6.61 7.34
N THR A 40 11.70 6.22 7.50
CA THR A 40 10.91 5.52 6.49
C THR A 40 10.72 6.43 5.28
N LEU A 41 11.28 6.04 4.14
CA LEU A 41 10.93 6.55 2.83
C LEU A 41 10.53 5.31 2.02
N ASN A 42 9.27 5.09 1.64
CA ASN A 42 8.33 6.12 1.24
C ASN A 42 6.85 5.70 1.40
N HIS A 43 6.02 6.73 1.46
CA HIS A 43 4.58 6.76 1.63
C HIS A 43 4.13 7.83 0.64
N PHE A 44 3.60 7.49 -0.55
CA PHE A 44 3.06 8.39 -1.60
C PHE A 44 3.87 9.65 -2.01
N ASP A 45 4.95 9.99 -1.32
CA ASP A 45 5.60 11.28 -1.25
C ASP A 45 7.10 11.03 -1.37
N VAL A 46 7.63 11.48 -2.50
CA VAL A 46 9.06 11.50 -2.77
C VAL A 46 9.67 12.65 -1.96
N PRO A 47 10.79 12.48 -1.23
CA PRO A 47 11.49 13.59 -0.59
C PRO A 47 11.66 14.79 -1.54
N GLN A 48 11.40 16.02 -1.07
CA GLN A 48 11.44 17.24 -1.90
C GLN A 48 12.75 17.38 -2.70
N GLU A 49 13.88 17.00 -2.11
CA GLU A 49 15.19 17.03 -2.80
C GLU A 49 15.25 16.05 -4.00
N LEU A 50 14.56 14.90 -3.91
CA LEU A 50 14.47 13.93 -5.00
C LEU A 50 13.42 14.36 -6.04
N GLU A 51 12.37 15.05 -5.63
CA GLU A 51 11.41 15.70 -6.53
C GLU A 51 12.09 16.82 -7.33
N ASP A 52 12.80 17.72 -6.67
CA ASP A 52 13.48 18.87 -7.28
C ASP A 52 14.63 18.44 -8.20
N ARG A 53 15.38 17.39 -7.81
CA ARG A 53 16.54 16.92 -8.57
C ARG A 53 16.18 15.95 -9.70
N TYR A 54 15.16 15.11 -9.51
CA TYR A 54 14.87 13.99 -10.43
C TYR A 54 13.48 14.04 -11.06
N GLY A 55 12.60 14.97 -10.68
CA GLY A 55 11.28 15.14 -11.29
C GLY A 55 10.20 14.21 -10.75
N SER A 56 10.37 13.67 -9.53
CA SER A 56 9.38 12.81 -8.84
C SER A 56 8.95 11.62 -9.72
N TRP A 57 7.67 11.30 -9.86
CA TRP A 57 7.18 10.16 -10.67
C TRP A 57 7.51 10.23 -12.17
N LEU A 58 7.94 11.38 -12.68
CA LEU A 58 8.47 11.53 -14.04
C LEU A 58 9.94 11.06 -14.13
N SER A 59 10.58 10.91 -12.97
CA SER A 59 11.89 10.31 -12.80
C SER A 59 11.81 8.83 -13.16
N PRO A 60 12.67 8.39 -14.07
CA PRO A 60 12.78 6.98 -14.39
C PRO A 60 13.51 6.24 -13.28
N GLN A 61 14.26 6.91 -12.39
CA GLN A 61 14.94 6.28 -11.24
C GLN A 61 13.99 5.74 -10.16
N ILE A 62 12.69 5.82 -10.40
CA ILE A 62 11.65 5.76 -9.37
C ILE A 62 10.67 4.56 -9.57
N ARG A 63 10.91 3.68 -10.55
CA ARG A 63 10.36 2.30 -10.58
C ARG A 63 11.45 1.32 -10.20
N ILE A 64 11.43 0.86 -8.96
CA ILE A 64 12.68 0.60 -8.22
C ILE A 64 13.10 -0.87 -8.24
N LEU A 65 12.16 -1.82 -8.24
CA LEU A 65 12.49 -3.24 -8.02
C LEU A 65 13.19 -3.89 -9.21
N ASP A 66 12.67 -3.74 -10.44
CA ASP A 66 13.29 -4.31 -11.64
C ASP A 66 14.72 -3.78 -11.88
N PRO A 67 14.99 -2.46 -11.87
CA PRO A 67 16.35 -1.96 -12.01
C PRO A 67 17.32 -2.48 -10.95
N ILE A 68 16.88 -2.59 -9.69
CA ILE A 68 17.74 -3.07 -8.59
C ILE A 68 17.97 -4.59 -8.64
N LEU A 69 16.92 -5.36 -8.92
CA LEU A 69 16.96 -6.82 -8.82
C LEU A 69 17.31 -7.50 -10.13
N LEU A 70 16.96 -6.89 -11.27
CA LEU A 70 17.14 -7.42 -12.62
C LEU A 70 18.11 -6.60 -13.47
N GLY A 71 18.50 -5.39 -13.03
CA GLY A 71 19.54 -4.58 -13.66
C GLY A 71 19.07 -3.66 -14.78
N ASP A 72 17.77 -3.65 -15.09
CA ASP A 72 17.15 -2.76 -16.07
C ASP A 72 15.68 -2.53 -15.74
N TYR A 73 15.03 -1.62 -16.46
CA TYR A 73 13.60 -1.39 -16.35
C TYR A 73 12.75 -2.56 -16.85
N PRO A 74 11.48 -2.67 -16.39
CA PRO A 74 10.53 -3.61 -16.96
C PRO A 74 10.39 -3.43 -18.47
N SER A 75 10.35 -4.52 -19.24
CA SER A 75 10.21 -4.49 -20.70
C SER A 75 8.98 -3.71 -21.16
N GLU A 76 7.88 -3.78 -20.42
CA GLU A 76 6.65 -3.05 -20.75
C GLU A 76 6.85 -1.52 -20.67
N MET A 77 7.76 -1.05 -19.82
CA MET A 77 8.12 0.37 -19.77
C MET A 77 8.90 0.81 -20.99
N HIS A 78 9.79 -0.04 -21.51
CA HIS A 78 10.50 0.26 -22.75
C HIS A 78 9.52 0.40 -23.93
N GLU A 79 8.51 -0.47 -23.99
CA GLU A 79 7.49 -0.45 -25.03
C GLU A 79 6.64 0.84 -25.00
N VAL A 80 6.25 1.29 -23.81
CA VAL A 80 5.34 2.44 -23.64
C VAL A 80 6.07 3.78 -23.59
N LEU A 81 7.22 3.85 -22.91
CA LEU A 81 7.93 5.10 -22.66
C LEU A 81 9.03 5.37 -23.69
N GLY A 82 9.59 4.34 -24.32
CA GLY A 82 10.61 4.45 -25.34
C GLY A 82 11.78 5.32 -24.91
N SER A 83 12.09 6.37 -25.69
CA SER A 83 13.21 7.29 -25.43
C SER A 83 13.04 8.20 -24.22
N ARG A 84 11.85 8.24 -23.60
CA ARG A 84 11.65 8.94 -22.32
C ARG A 84 12.26 8.16 -21.15
N LEU A 85 12.53 6.87 -21.36
CA LEU A 85 13.25 6.04 -20.43
C LEU A 85 14.77 6.26 -20.61
N PRO A 86 15.50 6.73 -19.59
CA PRO A 86 16.93 6.81 -19.55
C PRO A 86 17.50 5.41 -19.64
N ILE A 87 18.70 5.35 -20.16
CA ILE A 87 19.45 4.12 -20.30
C ILE A 87 20.49 4.12 -19.20
N PHE A 88 20.48 3.10 -18.36
CA PHE A 88 21.55 2.92 -17.39
C PHE A 88 22.87 2.69 -18.12
N THR A 89 23.90 3.43 -17.74
CA THR A 89 25.26 3.11 -18.15
C THR A 89 25.70 1.79 -17.51
N TYR A 90 26.69 1.14 -18.11
CA TYR A 90 27.25 -0.10 -17.58
C TYR A 90 27.74 0.02 -16.12
N GLU A 91 28.29 1.19 -15.74
CA GLU A 91 28.74 1.44 -14.37
C GLU A 91 27.55 1.66 -13.41
N GLU A 92 26.46 2.27 -13.85
CA GLU A 92 25.23 2.39 -13.05
C GLU A 92 24.54 1.04 -12.84
N GLN A 93 24.47 0.19 -13.86
CA GLN A 93 23.92 -1.16 -13.73
C GLN A 93 24.67 -1.98 -12.67
N LYS A 94 26.01 -1.89 -12.65
CA LYS A 94 26.83 -2.51 -11.59
C LYS A 94 26.52 -1.97 -10.20
N LEU A 95 26.11 -0.70 -10.08
CA LEU A 95 25.71 -0.13 -8.79
C LEU A 95 24.33 -0.63 -8.34
N LEU A 96 23.50 -1.18 -9.23
CA LEU A 96 22.17 -1.68 -8.90
C LEU A 96 22.18 -3.16 -8.51
N LEU A 97 22.98 -3.98 -9.22
CA LEU A 97 23.06 -5.42 -9.01
C LEU A 97 23.58 -5.78 -7.60
N ASN A 98 22.89 -6.70 -6.92
CA ASN A 98 23.23 -7.30 -5.62
C ASN A 98 23.23 -6.36 -4.39
N LYS A 99 22.33 -5.37 -4.32
CA LYS A 99 22.31 -4.41 -3.19
C LYS A 99 21.09 -4.45 -2.27
N LEU A 100 20.17 -5.37 -2.47
CA LEU A 100 18.92 -5.41 -1.72
C LEU A 100 18.83 -6.68 -0.86
N ASP A 101 18.80 -6.47 0.45
CA ASP A 101 18.69 -7.55 1.44
C ASP A 101 17.23 -7.96 1.71
N PHE A 102 16.29 -7.03 1.54
CA PHE A 102 14.84 -7.26 1.66
C PHE A 102 14.01 -6.18 0.95
N ILE A 103 12.77 -6.51 0.62
CA ILE A 103 11.77 -5.61 0.05
C ILE A 103 10.85 -5.11 1.16
N GLY A 104 10.72 -3.79 1.30
CA GLY A 104 9.71 -3.16 2.14
C GLY A 104 8.41 -3.01 1.35
N ILE A 105 7.29 -3.49 1.91
CA ILE A 105 6.00 -3.44 1.24
C ILE A 105 5.06 -2.53 2.03
N ASN A 106 4.69 -1.42 1.42
CA ASN A 106 3.63 -0.53 1.89
C ASN A 106 2.34 -0.85 1.14
N HIS A 107 1.42 -1.56 1.78
CA HIS A 107 0.21 -2.06 1.12
C HIS A 107 -1.04 -1.69 1.91
N TYR A 108 -1.95 -0.96 1.26
CA TYR A 108 -3.17 -0.42 1.87
C TYR A 108 -4.45 -0.82 1.15
N SER A 109 -4.43 -0.89 -0.18
CA SER A 109 -5.63 -0.98 -1.01
C SER A 109 -5.39 -1.81 -2.28
N THR A 110 -6.46 -2.01 -3.04
CA THR A 110 -6.48 -2.65 -4.36
C THR A 110 -7.54 -1.93 -5.18
N ASN A 111 -7.23 -1.63 -6.43
CA ASN A 111 -8.16 -0.99 -7.37
C ASN A 111 -8.36 -1.85 -8.61
N TYR A 112 -9.38 -1.56 -9.41
CA TYR A 112 -9.43 -2.03 -10.79
C TYR A 112 -8.57 -1.13 -11.69
N VAL A 113 -8.04 -1.71 -12.75
CA VAL A 113 -7.27 -1.04 -13.80
C VAL A 113 -8.04 -1.14 -15.11
N MET A 114 -8.13 -0.02 -15.82
CA MET A 114 -8.76 0.12 -17.12
C MET A 114 -7.68 0.38 -18.17
N ASP A 115 -7.83 -0.25 -19.34
CA ASP A 115 -6.98 0.04 -20.49
C ASP A 115 -7.32 1.42 -21.07
N CYS A 116 -6.30 2.23 -21.26
CA CYS A 116 -6.40 3.54 -21.91
C CYS A 116 -5.47 3.66 -23.13
N MET A 117 -4.97 2.54 -23.64
CA MET A 117 -4.23 2.52 -24.91
C MET A 117 -5.19 2.62 -26.10
N LEU A 118 -6.31 1.90 -26.03
CA LEU A 118 -7.30 1.83 -27.10
C LEU A 118 -8.58 2.62 -26.80
N SER A 119 -8.67 3.19 -25.59
CA SER A 119 -9.85 3.92 -25.11
C SER A 119 -9.47 5.34 -24.70
N SER A 120 -10.37 6.32 -24.94
CA SER A 120 -10.16 7.69 -24.48
C SER A 120 -10.33 7.77 -22.96
N CYS A 121 -9.25 8.08 -22.27
CA CYS A 121 -9.25 8.36 -20.83
C CYS A 121 -8.69 9.77 -20.60
N ASP A 122 -9.26 10.47 -19.62
CA ASP A 122 -8.66 11.70 -19.10
C ASP A 122 -7.62 11.28 -18.05
N LEU A 123 -6.33 11.41 -18.38
CA LEU A 123 -5.23 10.85 -17.60
C LEU A 123 -4.27 11.96 -17.17
N ASP A 124 -3.97 11.99 -15.88
CA ASP A 124 -2.95 12.86 -15.30
C ASP A 124 -1.78 12.05 -14.70
N GLY A 125 -0.61 12.69 -14.64
CA GLY A 125 0.58 12.15 -13.98
C GLY A 125 1.02 10.77 -14.51
N TYR A 126 1.40 9.88 -13.60
CA TYR A 126 1.96 8.56 -13.93
C TYR A 126 0.97 7.62 -14.64
N MET A 127 -0.34 7.83 -14.47
CA MET A 127 -1.37 7.03 -15.13
C MET A 127 -1.33 7.22 -16.65
N ARG A 128 -1.01 8.43 -17.11
CA ARG A 128 -0.77 8.74 -18.53
C ARG A 128 0.42 7.96 -19.07
N ASP A 129 1.49 7.87 -18.29
CA ASP A 129 2.70 7.15 -18.68
C ASP A 129 2.52 5.63 -18.69
N ALA A 130 1.62 5.10 -17.87
CA ALA A 130 1.25 3.70 -17.88
C ALA A 130 0.11 3.36 -18.87
N LEU A 131 -0.51 4.37 -19.50
CA LEU A 131 -1.68 4.24 -20.38
C LEU A 131 -2.82 3.43 -19.73
N ILE A 132 -3.04 3.68 -18.44
CA ILE A 132 -4.09 3.04 -17.64
C ILE A 132 -4.83 4.07 -16.79
N ALA A 133 -6.06 3.74 -16.41
CA ALA A 133 -6.79 4.45 -15.36
C ALA A 133 -7.14 3.48 -14.24
N THR A 134 -7.20 3.96 -12.99
CA THR A 134 -7.61 3.14 -11.86
C THR A 134 -9.01 3.52 -11.37
N THR A 135 -9.79 2.54 -10.92
CA THR A 135 -11.12 2.77 -10.35
C THR A 135 -11.44 1.77 -9.25
N GLY A 136 -12.16 2.19 -8.23
CA GLY A 136 -12.74 1.28 -7.23
C GLY A 136 -13.98 0.53 -7.70
N TYR A 137 -14.50 0.83 -8.90
CA TYR A 137 -15.79 0.33 -9.37
C TYR A 137 -15.67 -0.61 -10.57
N LYS A 138 -16.40 -1.72 -10.53
CA LYS A 138 -16.66 -2.60 -11.67
C LYS A 138 -18.16 -2.81 -11.80
N ASP A 139 -18.73 -2.40 -12.92
CA ASP A 139 -20.18 -2.46 -13.20
C ASP A 139 -21.06 -1.80 -12.11
N GLY A 140 -20.55 -0.70 -11.51
CA GLY A 140 -21.23 0.02 -10.43
C GLY A 140 -21.05 -0.59 -9.04
N VAL A 141 -20.33 -1.71 -8.91
CA VAL A 141 -20.03 -2.37 -7.64
C VAL A 141 -18.62 -2.01 -7.17
N LEU A 142 -18.49 -1.65 -5.90
CA LEU A 142 -17.20 -1.34 -5.27
C LEU A 142 -16.35 -2.59 -5.08
N ILE A 143 -15.03 -2.46 -5.23
CA ILE A 143 -14.05 -3.53 -5.01
C ILE A 143 -13.94 -3.94 -3.53
N GLY A 144 -14.26 -3.01 -2.62
CA GLY A 144 -14.29 -3.22 -1.18
C GLY A 144 -14.90 -2.01 -0.46
N GLU A 145 -15.05 -2.12 0.86
CA GLU A 145 -15.57 -1.04 1.69
C GLU A 145 -14.64 0.19 1.62
N PRO A 146 -15.15 1.39 1.35
CA PRO A 146 -14.32 2.59 1.28
C PRO A 146 -13.83 3.02 2.66
N THR A 147 -12.62 3.57 2.72
CA THR A 147 -12.08 4.23 3.92
C THR A 147 -12.24 5.75 3.83
N ALA A 148 -11.70 6.49 4.79
CA ALA A 148 -11.71 7.96 4.74
C ALA A 148 -10.78 8.57 3.69
N LEU A 149 -9.88 7.77 3.10
CA LEU A 149 -9.03 8.21 1.99
C LEU A 149 -9.64 7.79 0.66
N GLN A 150 -9.65 8.73 -0.28
CA GLN A 150 -10.04 8.45 -1.67
C GLN A 150 -9.11 7.38 -2.24
N THR A 151 -9.65 6.43 -3.02
CA THR A 151 -8.96 5.26 -3.61
C THR A 151 -8.51 4.16 -2.63
N TYR A 152 -8.72 4.36 -1.32
CA TYR A 152 -8.43 3.34 -0.32
C TYR A 152 -9.69 2.54 0.01
N TYR A 153 -9.66 1.28 -0.36
CA TYR A 153 -10.72 0.30 -0.12
C TYR A 153 -10.17 -0.85 0.72
N ALA A 154 -10.99 -1.38 1.63
CA ALA A 154 -10.65 -2.56 2.42
C ALA A 154 -10.75 -3.82 1.54
N VAL A 155 -9.63 -4.20 0.94
CA VAL A 155 -9.51 -5.33 0.00
C VAL A 155 -8.42 -6.29 0.49
N PRO A 156 -8.71 -7.11 1.51
CA PRO A 156 -7.67 -7.84 2.22
C PRO A 156 -6.99 -8.93 1.39
N TYR A 157 -7.65 -9.50 0.38
CA TYR A 157 -7.02 -10.46 -0.53
C TYR A 157 -5.93 -9.82 -1.42
N GLY A 158 -5.87 -8.48 -1.50
CA GLY A 158 -4.85 -7.76 -2.24
C GLY A 158 -3.44 -7.98 -1.68
N ILE A 159 -3.29 -8.05 -0.36
CA ILE A 159 -1.97 -8.22 0.26
C ILE A 159 -1.38 -9.60 -0.04
N GLU A 160 -2.21 -10.65 -0.04
CA GLU A 160 -1.78 -12.00 -0.40
C GLU A 160 -1.28 -12.02 -1.83
N LYS A 161 -2.09 -11.52 -2.77
CA LYS A 161 -1.73 -11.53 -4.19
C LYS A 161 -0.50 -10.66 -4.49
N MET A 162 -0.34 -9.53 -3.81
CA MET A 162 0.85 -8.68 -3.93
C MET A 162 2.12 -9.40 -3.45
N VAL A 163 2.05 -10.05 -2.29
CA VAL A 163 3.18 -10.80 -1.74
C VAL A 163 3.54 -12.00 -2.63
N LEU A 164 2.56 -12.76 -3.10
CA LEU A 164 2.80 -13.90 -4.01
C LEU A 164 3.37 -13.45 -5.36
N TYR A 165 2.95 -12.29 -5.86
CA TYR A 165 3.52 -11.71 -7.07
C TYR A 165 5.01 -11.38 -6.89
N ILE A 166 5.37 -10.71 -5.80
CA ILE A 166 6.76 -10.36 -5.49
C ILE A 166 7.60 -11.63 -5.30
N MET A 167 7.04 -12.62 -4.59
CA MET A 167 7.65 -13.93 -4.40
C MET A 167 8.01 -14.58 -5.74
N GLU A 168 7.08 -14.61 -6.69
CA GLU A 168 7.30 -15.25 -7.99
C GLU A 168 8.26 -14.46 -8.88
N ARG A 169 8.07 -13.15 -9.00
CA ARG A 169 8.87 -12.30 -9.91
C ARG A 169 10.30 -12.14 -9.44
N TYR A 170 10.52 -11.98 -8.15
CA TYR A 170 11.82 -11.64 -7.57
C TYR A 170 12.42 -12.79 -6.77
N ASN A 171 12.10 -14.03 -7.14
CA ASN A 171 12.72 -15.24 -6.58
C ASN A 171 12.69 -15.28 -5.03
N ASN A 172 11.55 -14.87 -4.46
CA ASN A 172 11.27 -14.88 -3.03
C ASN A 172 12.32 -14.16 -2.16
N VAL A 173 12.82 -13.01 -2.65
CA VAL A 173 13.62 -12.08 -1.82
C VAL A 173 12.88 -11.78 -0.50
N PRO A 174 13.58 -11.70 0.64
CA PRO A 174 12.94 -11.45 1.93
C PRO A 174 12.07 -10.19 1.91
N MET A 175 10.90 -10.25 2.56
CA MET A 175 9.91 -9.17 2.57
C MET A 175 9.55 -8.74 3.99
N TYR A 176 9.26 -7.45 4.16
CA TYR A 176 8.64 -6.91 5.37
C TYR A 176 7.45 -6.05 4.96
N ILE A 177 6.29 -6.25 5.59
CA ILE A 177 5.17 -5.30 5.43
C ILE A 177 5.51 -4.08 6.27
N THR A 178 6.13 -3.08 5.66
CA THR A 178 6.64 -1.87 6.32
C THR A 178 5.52 -0.88 6.68
N GLU A 179 4.40 -0.94 5.95
CA GLU A 179 3.18 -0.23 6.30
C GLU A 179 1.92 -0.99 5.87
N ASN A 180 0.95 -1.05 6.79
CA ASN A 180 -0.43 -1.40 6.51
C ASN A 180 -1.32 -0.77 7.58
N GLY A 181 -2.43 -0.14 7.18
CA GLY A 181 -3.22 0.66 8.09
C GLY A 181 -4.61 1.04 7.56
N TYR A 182 -5.46 1.52 8.47
CA TYR A 182 -6.82 1.96 8.17
C TYR A 182 -7.00 3.45 8.44
N ALA A 183 -7.39 4.18 7.40
CA ALA A 183 -7.68 5.60 7.44
C ALA A 183 -9.08 5.88 8.02
N GLN A 184 -9.11 6.50 9.20
CA GLN A 184 -10.34 6.99 9.82
C GLN A 184 -10.46 8.50 9.65
N GLY A 185 -11.60 8.98 9.17
CA GLY A 185 -11.89 10.41 9.05
C GLY A 185 -12.21 11.00 10.41
N SER A 186 -11.74 12.22 10.66
CA SER A 186 -11.97 12.92 11.95
C SER A 186 -12.98 14.05 11.88
N SER A 187 -13.37 14.50 10.70
CA SER A 187 -14.29 15.62 10.52
C SER A 187 -15.65 15.31 11.14
N GLY A 188 -16.02 16.06 12.18
CA GLY A 188 -17.28 15.88 12.91
C GLY A 188 -17.31 14.72 13.91
N ALA A 189 -16.22 13.95 14.05
CA ALA A 189 -16.16 12.83 14.97
C ALA A 189 -15.76 13.27 16.38
N SER A 190 -16.47 12.78 17.39
CA SER A 190 -16.09 12.92 18.80
C SER A 190 -14.88 12.02 19.15
N THR A 191 -14.16 12.36 20.21
CA THR A 191 -13.07 11.52 20.74
C THR A 191 -13.53 10.09 21.05
N LYS A 192 -14.78 9.90 21.51
CA LYS A 192 -15.34 8.58 21.80
C LYS A 192 -15.49 7.75 20.52
N GLU A 193 -15.91 8.36 19.42
CA GLU A 193 -16.03 7.71 18.10
C GLU A 193 -14.66 7.39 17.50
N LEU A 194 -13.69 8.30 17.63
CA LEU A 194 -12.31 8.07 17.17
C LEU A 194 -11.61 6.93 17.93
N ILE A 195 -11.93 6.75 19.22
CA ILE A 195 -11.40 5.65 20.04
C ILE A 195 -12.10 4.32 19.74
N ASN A 196 -13.37 4.36 19.32
CA ASN A 196 -14.18 3.18 19.00
C ASN A 196 -13.96 2.72 17.54
N ASP A 197 -12.72 2.39 17.19
CA ASP A 197 -12.28 2.09 15.83
C ASP A 197 -12.42 0.61 15.43
N THR A 198 -13.64 0.08 15.51
CA THR A 198 -13.93 -1.33 15.17
C THR A 198 -13.61 -1.69 13.72
N GLU A 199 -13.78 -0.76 12.78
CA GLU A 199 -13.45 -1.00 11.37
C GLU A 199 -11.96 -1.18 11.15
N ARG A 200 -11.10 -0.47 11.90
CA ARG A 200 -9.65 -0.71 11.89
C ARG A 200 -9.30 -2.11 12.36
N ILE A 201 -9.97 -2.61 13.41
CA ILE A 201 -9.76 -3.99 13.88
C ILE A 201 -10.11 -5.00 12.78
N LYS A 202 -11.27 -4.83 12.14
CA LYS A 202 -11.70 -5.71 11.04
C LYS A 202 -10.69 -5.70 9.89
N PHE A 203 -10.23 -4.52 9.50
CA PHE A 203 -9.20 -4.32 8.48
C PHE A 203 -7.89 -5.04 8.85
N MET A 204 -7.32 -4.74 10.03
CA MET A 204 -6.05 -5.36 10.44
C MET A 204 -6.18 -6.88 10.53
N HIS A 205 -7.27 -7.39 11.11
CA HIS A 205 -7.51 -8.82 11.23
C HIS A 205 -7.59 -9.50 9.86
N SER A 206 -8.31 -8.93 8.90
CA SER A 206 -8.45 -9.53 7.57
C SER A 206 -7.13 -9.48 6.80
N TYR A 207 -6.41 -8.36 6.78
CA TYR A 207 -5.10 -8.27 6.09
C TYR A 207 -4.06 -9.21 6.70
N LEU A 208 -3.99 -9.32 8.04
CA LEU A 208 -3.10 -10.28 8.70
C LEU A 208 -3.47 -11.75 8.40
N THR A 209 -4.76 -12.04 8.21
CA THR A 209 -5.21 -13.39 7.81
C THR A 209 -4.72 -13.75 6.41
N PHE A 210 -4.87 -12.84 5.44
CA PHE A 210 -4.39 -13.04 4.07
C PHE A 210 -2.86 -13.02 3.96
N LEU A 211 -2.18 -12.20 4.76
CA LEU A 211 -0.72 -12.24 4.86
C LEU A 211 -0.23 -13.59 5.39
N SER A 212 -0.90 -14.13 6.42
CA SER A 212 -0.61 -15.47 6.94
C SER A 212 -0.83 -16.56 5.89
N ALA A 213 -1.81 -16.39 4.98
CA ALA A 213 -2.04 -17.31 3.87
C ALA A 213 -0.90 -17.27 2.84
N ALA A 214 -0.40 -16.08 2.49
CA ALA A 214 0.78 -15.94 1.62
C ALA A 214 2.04 -16.57 2.23
N ILE A 215 2.29 -16.36 3.53
CA ILE A 215 3.42 -16.98 4.25
C ILE A 215 3.28 -18.52 4.24
N SER A 216 2.07 -19.03 4.43
CA SER A 216 1.80 -20.47 4.38
C SER A 216 2.02 -21.09 3.00
N GLN A 217 1.99 -20.27 1.94
CA GLN A 217 2.30 -20.66 0.56
C GLN A 217 3.80 -20.56 0.21
N GLY A 218 4.64 -20.13 1.16
CA GLY A 218 6.10 -20.12 1.01
C GLY A 218 6.73 -18.73 0.84
N ALA A 219 5.95 -17.65 0.89
CA ALA A 219 6.49 -16.30 0.81
C ALA A 219 7.37 -15.96 2.04
N ASP A 220 8.59 -15.48 1.82
CA ASP A 220 9.55 -15.10 2.87
C ASP A 220 9.23 -13.73 3.48
N VAL A 221 8.07 -13.61 4.14
CA VAL A 221 7.69 -12.40 4.88
C VAL A 221 8.14 -12.53 6.34
N ARG A 222 8.97 -11.58 6.78
CA ARG A 222 9.67 -11.64 8.08
C ARG A 222 9.18 -10.62 9.12
N GLY A 223 8.24 -9.75 8.75
CA GLY A 223 7.65 -8.81 9.70
C GLY A 223 6.48 -8.01 9.16
N TYR A 224 5.76 -7.37 10.07
CA TYR A 224 4.60 -6.54 9.80
C TYR A 224 4.60 -5.33 10.73
N PHE A 225 4.45 -4.15 10.14
CA PHE A 225 4.42 -2.86 10.81
C PHE A 225 3.10 -2.17 10.49
N THR A 226 2.35 -1.84 11.53
CA THR A 226 1.08 -1.13 11.38
C THR A 226 1.32 0.37 11.24
N TRP A 227 0.77 0.96 10.18
CA TRP A 227 0.66 2.40 10.05
C TRP A 227 -0.63 2.86 10.74
N SER A 228 -0.58 3.54 11.88
CA SER A 228 0.63 3.99 12.59
C SER A 228 0.48 3.81 14.10
N LEU A 229 1.55 4.09 14.85
CA LEU A 229 1.47 4.07 16.31
C LEU A 229 0.53 5.16 16.84
N LEU A 230 0.66 6.39 16.34
CA LEU A 230 -0.03 7.57 16.85
C LEU A 230 -0.78 8.27 15.71
N ASP A 231 -1.92 8.89 16.03
CA ASP A 231 -2.52 9.86 15.14
C ASP A 231 -1.49 10.98 14.85
N ASN A 232 -1.15 11.19 13.58
CA ASN A 232 -0.07 12.05 13.12
C ASN A 232 -0.57 13.06 12.07
N PHE A 233 0.36 13.80 11.47
CA PHE A 233 0.08 14.71 10.36
C PHE A 233 0.12 13.92 9.05
N GLU A 234 -1.04 13.78 8.41
CA GLU A 234 -1.23 13.04 7.16
C GLU A 234 -1.02 13.97 5.96
N TRP A 235 0.21 14.47 5.82
CA TRP A 235 0.67 15.19 4.63
C TRP A 235 -0.29 16.30 4.17
N ALA A 236 -0.71 16.28 2.90
CA ALA A 236 -1.64 17.26 2.33
C ALA A 236 -3.02 17.29 3.01
N LEU A 237 -3.41 16.22 3.71
CA LEU A 237 -4.67 16.13 4.45
C LEU A 237 -4.53 16.59 5.91
N GLY A 238 -3.31 16.91 6.33
CA GLY A 238 -2.98 17.38 7.66
C GLY A 238 -3.56 16.50 8.75
N TYR A 239 -4.30 17.08 9.68
CA TYR A 239 -4.90 16.34 10.80
C TYR A 239 -6.35 15.92 10.53
N THR A 240 -6.79 15.77 9.27
CA THR A 240 -8.20 15.39 9.01
C THR A 240 -8.42 13.87 9.00
N VAL A 241 -7.34 13.12 8.80
CA VAL A 241 -7.31 11.65 8.80
C VAL A 241 -6.50 11.14 10.01
N ARG A 242 -6.87 9.96 10.51
CA ARG A 242 -6.34 9.34 11.71
C ARG A 242 -5.99 7.89 11.40
N PHE A 243 -4.71 7.54 11.37
CA PHE A 243 -4.23 6.15 11.20
C PHE A 243 -3.87 5.47 12.52
N GLY A 244 -3.57 6.24 13.56
CA GLY A 244 -2.88 5.75 14.75
C GLY A 244 -3.67 4.74 15.56
N LEU A 245 -2.99 3.73 16.10
CA LEU A 245 -3.51 2.87 17.18
C LEU A 245 -3.84 3.67 18.45
N PHE A 246 -3.16 4.79 18.66
CA PHE A 246 -3.43 5.71 19.76
C PHE A 246 -3.99 7.03 19.22
N HIS A 247 -5.09 7.45 19.84
CA HIS A 247 -5.61 8.79 19.66
C HIS A 247 -4.69 9.82 20.31
N VAL A 248 -4.40 10.91 19.60
CA VAL A 248 -3.65 12.06 20.11
C VAL A 248 -4.60 13.27 20.20
N ASP A 249 -4.75 13.80 21.42
CA ASP A 249 -5.31 15.13 21.60
C ASP A 249 -4.21 16.15 21.28
N TYR A 250 -4.34 16.90 20.18
CA TYR A 250 -3.30 17.82 19.73
C TYR A 250 -3.10 19.03 20.64
N ASN A 251 -4.12 19.43 21.41
CA ASN A 251 -4.02 20.56 22.34
C ASN A 251 -3.23 20.15 23.60
N THR A 252 -3.53 18.97 24.13
CA THR A 252 -2.94 18.51 25.41
C THR A 252 -1.78 17.54 25.24
N GLN A 253 -1.56 17.04 24.01
CA GLN A 253 -0.60 15.99 23.69
C GLN A 253 -0.90 14.66 24.44
N ARG A 254 -2.12 14.47 24.93
CA ARG A 254 -2.51 13.24 25.61
C ARG A 254 -2.70 12.11 24.60
N ARG A 255 -2.11 10.93 24.88
CA ARG A 255 -2.27 9.70 24.08
C ARG A 255 -3.29 8.77 24.74
N THR A 256 -4.30 8.36 23.99
CA THR A 256 -5.34 7.45 24.47
C THR A 256 -5.43 6.21 23.58
N PRO A 257 -5.26 4.98 24.11
CA PRO A 257 -5.31 3.78 23.28
C PRO A 257 -6.71 3.56 22.72
N LYS A 258 -6.80 3.40 21.40
CA LYS A 258 -8.04 3.03 20.71
C LYS A 258 -8.36 1.55 20.94
N LEU A 259 -9.51 1.08 20.47
CA LEU A 259 -9.85 -0.34 20.55
C LEU A 259 -8.85 -1.20 19.77
N SER A 260 -8.39 -0.74 18.61
CA SER A 260 -7.35 -1.38 17.81
C SER A 260 -6.04 -1.60 18.58
N ALA A 261 -5.57 -0.63 19.36
CA ALA A 261 -4.37 -0.82 20.22
C ALA A 261 -4.56 -1.97 21.22
N LYS A 262 -5.74 -2.04 21.85
CA LYS A 262 -6.07 -3.10 22.82
C LYS A 262 -6.19 -4.45 22.13
N TRP A 263 -6.75 -4.49 20.92
CA TRP A 263 -6.84 -5.69 20.10
C TRP A 263 -5.46 -6.16 19.65
N TYR A 264 -4.62 -5.28 19.11
CA TYR A 264 -3.28 -5.61 18.62
C TYR A 264 -2.37 -6.11 19.74
N ARG A 265 -2.46 -5.53 20.94
CA ARG A 265 -1.80 -6.08 22.13
C ARG A 265 -2.23 -7.51 22.46
N LYS A 266 -3.52 -7.82 22.35
CA LYS A 266 -4.03 -9.19 22.57
C LYS A 266 -3.53 -10.15 21.50
N PHE A 267 -3.60 -9.73 20.24
CA PHE A 267 -3.08 -10.48 19.09
C PHE A 267 -1.60 -10.86 19.27
N LEU A 268 -0.74 -9.88 19.58
CA LEU A 268 0.70 -10.10 19.81
C LEU A 268 1.00 -11.00 21.02
N SER A 269 0.13 -10.99 22.03
CA SER A 269 0.32 -11.80 23.25
C SER A 269 0.01 -13.30 23.07
N GLY A 270 -0.41 -13.74 21.88
CA GLY A 270 -0.72 -15.14 21.59
C GLY A 270 -1.93 -15.71 22.36
N LYS A 271 -2.62 -14.88 23.16
CA LYS A 271 -3.90 -15.27 23.76
C LYS A 271 -4.92 -15.32 22.64
N ARG A 272 -5.25 -16.54 22.17
CA ARG A 272 -6.35 -16.81 21.22
C ARG A 272 -7.51 -15.88 21.53
N LEU A 273 -7.95 -15.12 20.53
CA LEU A 273 -9.22 -14.40 20.58
C LEU A 273 -10.29 -15.47 20.82
N GLN A 274 -10.70 -15.64 22.07
CA GLN A 274 -11.96 -16.29 22.38
C GLN A 274 -13.02 -15.40 21.73
N LEU A 275 -13.49 -15.80 20.55
CA LEU A 275 -14.79 -15.41 20.08
C LEU A 275 -15.73 -15.77 21.24
N ARG A 276 -16.26 -14.76 21.93
CA ARG A 276 -17.34 -14.98 22.89
C ARG A 276 -18.53 -15.45 22.07
N THR A 277 -18.65 -16.76 21.85
CA THR A 277 -19.91 -17.39 21.51
C THR A 277 -20.74 -17.45 22.78
N SER A 278 -21.49 -16.39 23.04
CA SER A 278 -22.64 -16.48 23.94
C SER A 278 -23.57 -15.31 23.65
N THR A 279 -24.71 -15.63 23.05
CA THR A 279 -26.01 -15.09 23.44
C THR A 279 -26.00 -14.66 24.90
N GLN A 280 -25.86 -13.37 25.16
CA GLN A 280 -26.23 -12.76 26.44
C GLN A 280 -26.73 -11.35 26.15
N ASN A 281 -27.97 -11.14 26.56
CA ASN A 281 -28.77 -9.96 26.35
C ASN A 281 -28.05 -8.68 26.78
N TYR A 282 -28.25 -7.63 26.00
CA TYR A 282 -27.90 -6.28 26.36
C TYR A 282 -28.85 -5.80 27.48
N GLU A 283 -28.28 -5.38 28.61
CA GLU A 283 -28.86 -4.31 29.42
C GLU A 283 -27.88 -3.13 29.35
N ILE A 284 -28.34 -2.12 28.60
CA ILE A 284 -28.06 -0.67 28.54
C ILE A 284 -26.66 -0.20 28.98
#